data_AF-A0A2G2UVS7-F1
#
_entry.id   AF-A0A2G2UVS7-F1
#
_cell.length_a   1.000
_cell.length_b   1.000
_cell.length_c   1.000
_cell.angle_alpha   90.00
_cell.angle_beta   90.00
_cell.angle_gamma   90.00
#
_symmetry.space_group_name_H-M   'P 1'
#
loop_
_entity.id
_entity.type
_entity.pdbx_description
1 polymer ?
#
loop_
_entity_poly.entity_id
_entity_poly.type
_entity_poly.pdbx_seq_one_letter_code
_entity_poly.pdbx_strand_id
1 'polypeptide(L)' 'MLMKRRMKNCGEWGKAMGILKEFEEKCATSVGKLRQVADAMSVEMHAGLASEGGSKLKMLISYVDNLPTG' A
#
# COMPACT_ATOMS: atom_id res chain seq x y z
N MET A 1 1.11 -16.41 -43.84
CA MET A 1 0.24 -16.47 -42.64
C MET A 1 1.01 -16.27 -41.33
N LEU A 2 2.26 -16.75 -41.20
CA LEU A 2 3.10 -16.63 -39.99
C LEU A 2 3.38 -15.18 -39.53
N MET A 3 3.63 -14.25 -40.46
CA MET A 3 3.89 -12.84 -40.13
C MET A 3 2.72 -12.14 -39.44
N LYS A 4 1.47 -12.38 -39.90
CA LYS A 4 0.26 -11.84 -39.28
C LYS A 4 0.09 -12.35 -37.84
N ARG A 5 0.37 -13.63 -37.59
CA ARG A 5 0.34 -14.23 -36.24
C ARG A 5 1.42 -13.64 -35.33
N ARG A 6 2.62 -13.43 -35.86
CA ARG A 6 3.72 -12.76 -35.14
C ARG A 6 3.38 -11.32 -34.77
N MET A 7 2.80 -10.55 -35.69
CA MET A 7 2.36 -9.18 -35.43
C MET A 7 1.26 -9.11 -34.38
N LYS A 8 0.27 -10.02 -34.43
CA LYS A 8 -0.79 -10.10 -33.43
C LYS A 8 -0.23 -10.40 -32.03
N ASN A 9 0.64 -11.42 -31.93
CA ASN A 9 1.30 -11.75 -30.67
C ASN A 9 2.13 -10.56 -30.15
N CYS A 10 2.91 -9.90 -31.01
CA CYS A 10 3.70 -8.72 -30.63
C CYS A 10 2.82 -7.57 -30.09
N GLY A 11 1.66 -7.34 -30.69
CA GLY A 11 0.69 -6.35 -30.20
C GLY A 11 0.06 -6.72 -28.85
N GLU A 12 -0.25 -8.00 -28.63
CA GLU A 12 -0.74 -8.51 -27.33
C GLU A 12 0.34 -8.37 -26.24
N TRP A 13 1.60 -8.68 -26.55
CA TRP A 13 2.74 -8.45 -25.66
C TRP A 13 2.96 -6.97 -25.36
N GLY A 14 2.79 -6.09 -26.35
CA GLY A 14 2.87 -4.64 -26.13
C GLY A 14 1.80 -4.13 -25.16
N LYS A 15 0.56 -4.63 -25.28
CA LYS A 15 -0.52 -4.32 -24.32
C LYS A 15 -0.21 -4.83 -22.92
N ALA A 16 0.25 -6.08 -22.81
CA ALA A 16 0.62 -6.67 -21.53
C ALA A 16 1.75 -5.89 -20.83
N MET A 17 2.76 -5.46 -21.59
CA MET A 17 3.86 -4.63 -21.07
C MET A 17 3.38 -3.24 -20.63
N GLY A 18 2.41 -2.66 -21.34
CA GLY A 18 1.77 -1.41 -20.92
C GLY A 18 1.08 -1.55 -19.57
N ILE A 19 0.29 -2.62 -19.37
CA ILE A 19 -0.38 -2.92 -18.10
C ILE A 19 0.64 -3.14 -16.98
N LEU A 20 1.70 -3.91 -17.25
CA LEU A 20 2.73 -4.21 -16.26
C LEU A 20 3.45 -2.94 -15.79
N LYS A 21 3.78 -2.03 -16.72
CA LYS A 21 4.42 -0.76 -16.40
C LYS A 21 3.52 0.14 -15.55
N GLU A 22 2.25 0.26 -15.92
CA GLU A 22 1.28 1.03 -15.12
C GLU A 22 1.14 0.46 -13.70
N PHE A 23 1.10 -0.87 -13.59
CA PHE A 23 1.05 -1.55 -12.31
C PHE A 23 2.30 -1.28 -11.46
N GLU A 24 3.49 -1.42 -12.04
CA GLU A 24 4.76 -1.10 -11.37
C GLU A 24 4.78 0.33 -10.85
N GLU A 25 4.39 1.31 -11.68
CA GLU A 25 4.36 2.73 -11.32
C GLU A 25 3.34 3.02 -10.20
N LYS A 26 2.13 2.45 -10.29
CA LYS A 26 1.07 2.66 -9.28
C LYS A 26 1.38 1.99 -7.95
N CYS A 27 2.03 0.83 -7.98
CA CYS A 27 2.45 0.08 -6.80
C CYS A 27 3.80 0.53 -6.23
N ALA A 28 4.53 1.42 -6.92
CA ALA A 28 5.79 1.93 -6.44
C ALA A 28 5.65 2.63 -5.08
N THR A 29 6.45 2.17 -4.12
CA THR A 29 6.50 2.65 -2.74
C THR A 29 7.88 3.22 -2.45
N SER A 30 8.17 4.39 -3.02
CA SER A 30 9.40 5.11 -2.70
C SER A 30 9.47 5.45 -1.20
N VAL A 31 10.67 5.62 -0.68
CA VAL A 31 10.89 5.99 0.74
C VAL A 31 10.10 7.25 1.12
N GLY A 32 10.01 8.23 0.22
CA GLY A 32 9.20 9.44 0.45
C GLY A 32 7.71 9.14 0.63
N LYS A 33 7.13 8.25 -0.19
CA LYS A 33 5.74 7.83 -0.04
C LYS A 33 5.54 7.01 1.24
N LEU A 34 6.48 6.13 1.59
CA LEU A 34 6.42 5.37 2.84
C LEU A 34 6.46 6.29 4.07
N ARG A 35 7.27 7.35 4.03
CA ARG A 35 7.30 8.36 5.10
C ARG A 35 5.96 9.07 5.25
N GLN A 36 5.32 9.47 4.14
CA GLN A 36 3.97 10.04 4.18
C GLN A 36 2.94 9.08 4.79
N VAL A 37 3.03 7.78 4.48
CA VAL A 37 2.15 6.76 5.09
C VAL A 37 2.41 6.63 6.59
N ALA A 38 3.67 6.64 7.03
CA ALA A 38 4.03 6.59 8.45
C ALA A 38 3.56 7.84 9.20
N ASP A 39 3.74 9.02 8.63
CA ASP A 39 3.27 10.29 9.20
C ASP A 39 1.74 10.29 9.35
N ALA A 40 1.01 9.86 8.32
CA ALA A 40 -0.45 9.71 8.38
C ALA A 40 -0.90 8.68 9.44
N MET A 41 -0.16 7.58 9.58
CA MET A 41 -0.43 6.57 10.61
C MET A 41 -0.28 7.14 12.03
N SER A 42 0.77 7.94 12.26
CA SER A 42 0.97 8.61 13.55
C SER A 42 -0.17 9.58 13.88
N VAL A 43 -0.67 10.32 12.88
CA VAL A 43 -1.82 11.22 13.06
C VAL A 43 -3.08 10.44 13.45
N GLU A 44 -3.39 9.34 12.77
CA GLU A 44 -4.54 8.49 13.12
C GLU A 44 -4.39 7.88 14.51
N MET A 45 -3.18 7.44 14.91
CA MET A 45 -2.93 6.93 16.26
C MET A 45 -3.22 7.99 17.32
N HIS A 46 -2.76 9.22 17.13
CA HIS A 46 -3.06 10.32 18.05
C HIS A 46 -4.56 10.60 18.14
N ALA A 47 -5.25 10.62 17.00
CA ALA A 47 -6.69 10.84 16.96
C ALA A 47 -7.48 9.70 17.65
N GLY A 48 -7.05 8.45 17.47
CA GLY A 48 -7.68 7.28 18.11
C GLY A 48 -7.45 7.21 19.62
N LEU A 49 -6.31 7.71 20.12
CA LEU A 49 -6.04 7.80 21.56
C LEU A 49 -6.74 8.99 22.23
N ALA A 50 -7.00 10.06 21.48
CA ALA A 50 -7.64 11.27 22.03
C ALA A 50 -9.14 11.08 22.32
N SER A 51 -9.83 10.24 21.55
CA SER A 51 -11.25 9.93 21.75
C SER A 51 -11.60 8.58 21.11
N GLU A 52 -12.49 7.83 21.74
CA GLU A 52 -13.09 6.65 21.12
C GLU A 52 -13.81 7.06 19.81
N GLY A 53 -13.54 6.32 18.73
CA GLY A 53 -14.03 6.65 17.39
C GLY A 53 -13.37 7.88 16.73
N GLY A 54 -12.35 8.49 17.35
CA GLY A 54 -11.65 9.68 16.82
C GLY A 54 -10.81 9.42 15.56
N SER A 55 -10.57 8.15 15.23
CA SER A 55 -9.87 7.74 14.00
C SER A 55 -10.39 6.38 13.52
N LYS A 56 -9.93 5.93 12.34
CA LYS A 56 -10.21 4.55 11.91
C LYS A 56 -9.43 3.51 12.72
N LEU A 57 -8.34 3.92 13.37
CA LEU A 57 -7.60 3.10 14.32
C LEU A 57 -8.29 3.15 15.68
N LYS A 58 -8.80 2.01 16.13
CA LYS A 58 -9.60 1.91 17.37
C LYS A 58 -8.81 2.19 18.65
N MET A 59 -7.48 2.02 18.61
CA MET A 59 -6.57 2.25 19.75
C MET A 59 -7.12 1.71 21.08
N LEU A 60 -7.57 0.45 21.08
CA LEU A 60 -8.23 -0.18 22.22
C LEU A 60 -7.26 -0.35 23.40
N ILE A 61 -7.75 -0.08 24.60
CA ILE A 61 -7.01 -0.34 25.84
C ILE A 61 -6.93 -1.85 26.08
N SER A 62 -5.72 -2.38 26.20
CA SER A 62 -5.48 -3.82 26.42
C SER A 62 -5.69 -4.25 27.88
N TYR A 63 -5.73 -3.29 28.82
CA TYR A 63 -5.67 -3.52 30.27
C TYR A 63 -4.42 -4.30 30.73
N VAL A 64 -3.36 -4.30 29.90
CA VAL A 64 -2.06 -4.85 30.25
C VAL A 64 -1.14 -3.69 30.62
N ASP A 65 -0.98 -3.46 31.91
CA ASP A 65 -0.11 -2.39 32.42
C ASP A 65 1.34 -2.86 32.63
N ASN A 66 1.53 -4.17 32.86
CA ASN A 66 2.84 -4.76 33.12
C ASN A 66 3.13 -5.89 32.13
N LEU A 67 4.24 -5.77 31.42
CA LEU A 67 4.77 -6.82 30.54
C LEU A 67 5.72 -7.74 31.32
N PRO A 68 5.88 -9.01 30.92
CA PRO A 68 6.84 -9.93 31.55
C PRO A 68 8.27 -9.39 31.49
N THR A 69 9.04 -9.60 32.57
CA THR A 69 10.44 -9.11 32.67
C THR A 69 11.50 -10.19 32.43
N GLY A 70 11.10 -11.45 32.24
CA GLY A 70 11.99 -12.61 32.16
C GLY A 70 11.57 -13.69 33.14
#